data_AF-A0A923R3X7-F1
#
_entry.id   AF-A0A923R3X7-F1
#
_cell.length_a   1.000
_cell.length_b   1.000
_cell.length_c   1.000
_cell.angle_alpha   90.00
_cell.angle_beta   90.00
_cell.angle_gamma   90.00
#
_symmetry.space_group_name_H-M   'P 1'
#
loop_
_entity.id
_entity.type
_entity.pdbx_description
1 polymer ?
#
loop_
_entity_poly.entity_id
_entity_poly.type
_entity_poly.pdbx_seq_one_letter_code
_entity_poly.pdbx_strand_id
1 'polypeptide(L)'
;KNAKEDKRIPSKSEQKSKDFAELNFAQTPMVAAMATLSNLEAEVLKHESDALGYLSQEVGASELKFDNVFAMYRADSRVVAAGTKYTAELFMAASSSTLKPTIQVDGRSLTVDESGRGKLEFTATGGAYNAEGNANKTWTGKITIKNKGKDTTFTVKGEYVVAKPVIQIQSASVSALYKNCGNELNVQVPALGSTYQPSFRASGADIITGSKKGLVTVVPNSPNVKLSVFSAGNLIGDQDFKVRLIPKPEIIALAGGKPVDTKQGMNAPGPRSIQMQAKSDESFKTFLPNDARYKITEWNAILVRGKRPVRTKNFSSESGDFNDFNSQAQPGDRIVIEVKSVKRMNFRNVIEDVNVGTPIINVPLN
;
A
#
# COMPACT_ATOMS: atom_id res chain seq x y z
N LYS A 1 57.51 63.38 0.83
CA LYS A 1 57.14 64.01 2.12
C LYS A 1 57.93 65.29 2.28
N ASN A 2 57.31 66.34 2.82
CA ASN A 2 58.04 67.58 3.15
C ASN A 2 58.96 67.34 4.36
N ALA A 3 59.96 68.21 4.57
CA ALA A 3 60.91 68.03 5.68
C ALA A 3 60.22 68.03 7.05
N LYS A 4 59.10 68.76 7.18
CA LYS A 4 58.24 68.79 8.37
C LYS A 4 57.65 67.42 8.74
N GLU A 5 57.37 66.59 7.74
CA GLU A 5 56.70 65.29 7.86
C GLU A 5 57.68 64.10 7.90
N ASP A 6 58.93 64.32 7.49
CA ASP A 6 59.97 63.30 7.55
C ASP A 6 60.57 63.21 8.97
N LYS A 7 60.31 62.09 9.64
CA LYS A 7 60.79 61.79 11.01
C LYS A 7 62.31 61.61 11.07
N ARG A 8 62.98 61.43 9.93
CA ARG A 8 64.44 61.29 9.85
C ARG A 8 65.17 62.64 9.99
N ILE A 9 64.46 63.76 9.80
CA ILE A 9 65.05 65.11 9.90
C ILE A 9 64.83 65.67 11.32
N PRO A 10 65.93 65.96 12.07
CA PRO A 10 65.84 66.54 13.41
C PRO A 10 65.07 67.86 13.43
N SER A 11 64.29 68.07 14.50
CA SER A 11 63.42 69.25 14.65
C SER A 11 64.17 70.59 14.67
N LYS A 12 65.46 70.60 15.04
CA LYS A 12 66.31 71.80 15.09
C LYS A 12 67.22 71.98 13.86
N SER A 13 67.06 71.17 12.81
CA SER A 13 67.86 71.30 11.58
C SER A 13 67.32 72.43 10.70
N GLU A 14 68.23 73.22 10.09
CA GLU A 14 67.87 74.20 9.06
C GLU A 14 67.15 73.56 7.86
N GLN A 15 67.31 72.25 7.64
CA GLN A 15 66.61 71.52 6.58
C GLN A 15 65.12 71.32 6.87
N LYS A 16 64.64 71.56 8.11
CA LYS A 16 63.26 71.30 8.53
C LYS A 16 62.23 72.26 7.91
N SER A 17 62.68 73.41 7.41
CA SER A 17 61.84 74.39 6.71
C SER A 17 61.60 74.04 5.23
N LYS A 18 62.42 73.18 4.64
CA LYS A 18 62.40 72.86 3.21
C LYS A 18 61.14 72.08 2.81
N ASP A 19 60.62 72.40 1.63
CA ASP A 19 59.59 71.59 0.98
C ASP A 19 60.18 70.31 0.36
N PHE A 20 59.34 69.44 -0.19
CA PHE A 20 59.78 68.19 -0.79
C PHE A 20 60.80 68.40 -1.92
N ALA A 21 60.62 69.42 -2.77
CA ALA A 21 61.49 69.64 -3.92
C ALA A 21 62.85 70.17 -3.48
N GLU A 22 62.87 71.15 -2.58
CA GLU A 22 64.08 71.70 -2.00
C GLU A 22 64.87 70.69 -1.17
N LEU A 23 64.17 69.81 -0.46
CA LEU A 23 64.80 68.79 0.37
C LEU A 23 65.48 67.70 -0.47
N ASN A 24 64.89 67.33 -1.61
CA ASN A 24 65.37 66.19 -2.41
C ASN A 24 66.22 66.61 -3.63
N PHE A 25 66.11 67.86 -4.09
CA PHE A 25 66.70 68.28 -5.37
C PHE A 25 67.47 69.60 -5.33
N ALA A 26 67.32 70.47 -4.31
CA ALA A 26 68.09 71.71 -4.26
C ALA A 26 69.58 71.44 -4.03
N GLN A 27 70.45 72.09 -4.82
CA GLN A 27 71.91 71.97 -4.75
C GLN A 27 72.42 70.51 -4.78
N THR A 28 71.63 69.58 -5.35
CA THR A 28 71.94 68.16 -5.41
C THR A 28 72.55 67.82 -6.77
N PRO A 29 73.69 67.09 -6.85
CA PRO A 29 74.24 66.64 -8.12
C PRO A 29 73.23 65.82 -8.93
N MET A 30 73.26 65.95 -10.26
CA MET A 30 72.28 65.29 -11.16
C MET A 30 72.16 63.77 -10.91
N VAL A 31 73.28 63.08 -10.69
CA VAL A 31 73.29 61.62 -10.42
C VAL A 31 72.56 61.28 -9.12
N ALA A 32 72.71 62.11 -8.08
CA ALA A 32 72.01 61.92 -6.81
C ALA A 32 70.50 62.19 -6.98
N ALA A 33 70.12 63.24 -7.72
CA ALA A 33 68.71 63.53 -8.02
C ALA A 33 68.03 62.37 -8.79
N MET A 34 68.73 61.78 -9.76
CA MET A 34 68.25 60.60 -10.50
C MET A 34 68.08 59.37 -9.60
N ALA A 35 68.99 59.16 -8.63
CA ALA A 35 68.85 58.09 -7.64
C ALA A 35 67.62 58.31 -6.74
N THR A 36 67.34 59.56 -6.33
CA THR A 36 66.14 59.88 -5.55
C THR A 36 64.86 59.60 -6.33
N LEU A 37 64.81 59.99 -7.61
CA LEU A 37 63.68 59.68 -8.50
C LEU A 37 63.50 58.18 -8.69
N SER A 38 64.59 57.44 -8.92
CA SER A 38 64.55 55.97 -9.07
C SER A 38 64.05 55.28 -7.80
N ASN A 39 64.44 55.77 -6.61
CA ASN A 39 63.93 55.25 -5.34
C ASN A 39 62.43 55.54 -5.16
N LEU A 40 61.96 56.72 -5.56
CA LEU A 40 60.53 57.06 -5.52
C LEU A 40 59.72 56.19 -6.49
N GLU A 41 60.24 55.94 -7.70
CA GLU A 41 59.62 55.01 -8.66
C GLU A 41 59.54 53.60 -8.07
N ALA A 42 60.61 53.10 -7.45
CA ALA A 42 60.61 51.81 -6.77
C ALA A 42 59.62 51.76 -5.58
N GLU A 43 59.48 52.83 -4.81
CA GLU A 43 58.48 52.95 -3.74
C GLU A 43 57.05 52.90 -4.29
N VAL A 44 56.77 53.60 -5.41
CA VAL A 44 55.46 53.56 -6.09
C VAL A 44 55.15 52.15 -6.59
N LEU A 45 56.10 51.51 -7.29
CA LEU A 45 55.95 50.14 -7.78
C LEU A 45 55.72 49.14 -6.64
N LYS A 46 56.40 49.34 -5.50
CA LYS A 46 56.17 48.52 -4.31
C LYS A 46 54.77 48.72 -3.75
N HIS A 47 54.31 49.96 -3.60
CA HIS A 47 52.95 50.25 -3.14
C HIS A 47 51.87 49.71 -4.08
N GLU A 48 52.11 49.77 -5.39
CA GLU A 48 51.22 49.16 -6.39
C GLU A 48 51.19 47.64 -6.24
N SER A 49 52.35 46.99 -6.09
CA SER A 49 52.42 45.54 -5.85
C SER A 49 51.71 45.13 -4.56
N ASP A 50 51.85 45.91 -3.48
CA ASP A 50 51.18 45.64 -2.20
C ASP A 50 49.65 45.78 -2.34
N ALA A 51 49.17 46.83 -3.05
CA ALA A 51 47.76 47.04 -3.32
C ALA A 51 47.16 45.93 -4.21
N LEU A 52 47.88 45.53 -5.27
CA LEU A 52 47.50 44.41 -6.12
C LEU A 52 47.49 43.09 -5.34
N GLY A 53 48.45 42.87 -4.43
CA GLY A 53 48.47 41.72 -3.53
C GLY A 53 47.24 41.66 -2.63
N TYR A 54 46.87 42.80 -2.02
CA TYR A 54 45.66 42.91 -1.19
C TYR A 54 44.39 42.65 -1.99
N LEU A 55 44.24 43.27 -3.16
CA LEU A 55 43.09 43.04 -4.05
C LEU A 55 43.04 41.59 -4.55
N SER A 56 44.19 40.97 -4.84
CA SER A 56 44.27 39.56 -5.22
C SER A 56 43.87 38.62 -4.09
N GLN A 57 44.11 38.99 -2.82
CA GLN A 57 43.64 38.22 -1.66
C GLN A 57 42.13 38.37 -1.46
N GLU A 58 41.58 39.57 -1.62
CA GLU A 58 40.14 39.83 -1.57
C GLU A 58 39.38 39.11 -2.70
N VAL A 59 39.91 39.16 -3.93
CA VAL A 59 39.32 38.42 -5.07
C VAL A 59 39.55 36.92 -4.93
N GLY A 60 40.75 36.51 -4.47
CA GLY A 60 41.13 35.12 -4.20
C GLY A 60 40.36 34.47 -3.05
N ALA A 61 39.81 35.25 -2.11
CA ALA A 61 38.91 34.79 -1.05
C ALA A 61 37.57 34.26 -1.58
N SER A 62 37.32 34.36 -2.89
CA SER A 62 36.25 33.65 -3.61
C SER A 62 36.56 32.17 -3.87
N GLU A 63 37.44 31.55 -3.08
CA GLU A 63 37.50 30.09 -3.02
C GLU A 63 36.16 29.57 -2.51
N LEU A 64 35.58 28.64 -3.28
CA LEU A 64 34.31 28.02 -2.98
C LEU A 64 34.39 27.28 -1.64
N LYS A 65 33.97 27.92 -0.54
CA LYS A 65 33.98 27.31 0.78
C LYS A 65 32.80 26.36 0.93
N PHE A 66 33.09 25.07 1.06
CA PHE A 66 32.12 24.05 1.43
C PHE A 66 32.09 23.93 2.94
N ASP A 67 31.05 24.49 3.56
CA ASP A 67 30.87 24.53 5.01
C ASP A 67 29.92 23.42 5.53
N ASN A 68 29.17 22.78 4.63
CA ASN A 68 28.26 21.69 4.95
C ASN A 68 28.77 20.40 4.35
N VAL A 69 29.13 19.41 5.17
CA VAL A 69 29.60 18.09 4.72
C VAL A 69 28.68 17.00 5.27
N PHE A 70 28.24 16.08 4.42
CA PHE A 70 27.38 14.97 4.79
C PHE A 70 27.70 13.71 3.99
N ALA A 71 27.51 12.55 4.59
CA ALA A 71 27.69 11.27 3.91
C ALA A 71 26.46 10.92 3.07
N MET A 72 26.68 10.40 1.87
CA MET A 72 25.65 9.86 0.98
C MET A 72 26.05 8.47 0.50
N TYR A 73 25.05 7.73 0.01
CA TYR A 73 25.29 6.48 -0.68
C TYR A 73 24.44 6.38 -1.94
N ARG A 74 24.94 5.61 -2.90
CA ARG A 74 24.22 5.23 -4.11
C ARG A 74 24.22 3.71 -4.20
N ALA A 75 23.04 3.12 -4.14
CA ALA A 75 22.86 1.67 -4.30
C ALA A 75 22.39 1.37 -5.73
N ASP A 76 22.84 0.25 -6.30
CA ASP A 76 22.39 -0.21 -7.62
C ASP A 76 20.91 -0.61 -7.58
N SER A 77 20.47 -1.23 -6.48
CA SER A 77 19.06 -1.52 -6.21
C SER A 77 18.73 -1.30 -4.74
N ARG A 78 17.53 -0.76 -4.48
CA ARG A 78 16.97 -0.63 -3.12
C ARG A 78 16.24 -1.90 -2.66
N VAL A 79 15.97 -2.84 -3.57
CA VAL A 79 15.30 -4.12 -3.28
C VAL A 79 16.15 -5.26 -3.84
N VAL A 80 16.60 -6.15 -2.97
CA VAL A 80 17.43 -7.31 -3.33
C VAL A 80 16.84 -8.58 -2.74
N ALA A 81 16.93 -9.69 -3.46
CA ALA A 81 16.47 -10.99 -2.97
C ALA A 81 17.44 -11.57 -1.94
N ALA A 82 16.92 -12.33 -0.98
CA ALA A 82 17.76 -13.01 0.01
C ALA A 82 18.79 -13.92 -0.68
N GLY A 83 20.06 -13.85 -0.25
CA GLY A 83 21.17 -14.61 -0.84
C GLY A 83 21.85 -13.94 -2.04
N THR A 84 21.35 -12.80 -2.53
CA THR A 84 22.01 -12.03 -3.60
C THR A 84 22.96 -10.96 -3.05
N LYS A 85 23.97 -10.56 -3.84
CA LYS A 85 24.94 -9.52 -3.45
C LYS A 85 24.28 -8.15 -3.49
N TYR A 86 24.33 -7.43 -2.38
CA TYR A 86 23.99 -6.00 -2.32
C TYR A 86 25.24 -5.15 -2.60
N THR A 87 25.15 -4.23 -3.56
CA THR A 87 26.21 -3.29 -3.94
C THR A 87 25.76 -1.85 -3.72
N ALA A 88 26.59 -1.08 -3.02
CA ALA A 88 26.39 0.35 -2.82
C ALA A 88 27.73 1.06 -2.73
N GLU A 89 27.80 2.24 -3.34
CA GLU A 89 28.93 3.17 -3.25
C GLU A 89 28.63 4.20 -2.17
N LEU A 90 29.57 4.41 -1.25
CA LEU A 90 29.50 5.43 -0.21
C LEU A 90 30.44 6.58 -0.58
N PHE A 91 29.99 7.82 -0.44
CA PHE A 91 30.77 9.01 -0.75
C PHE A 91 30.39 10.17 0.15
N MET A 92 31.32 11.11 0.35
CA MET A 92 31.04 12.36 1.03
C MET A 92 30.55 13.38 0.01
N ALA A 93 29.45 14.05 0.34
CA ALA A 93 28.94 15.20 -0.40
C ALA A 93 29.14 16.46 0.45
N ALA A 94 29.44 17.56 -0.21
CA ALA A 94 29.62 18.85 0.44
C ALA A 94 28.82 19.94 -0.28
N SER A 95 28.18 20.82 0.47
CA SER A 95 27.48 22.00 -0.03
C SER A 95 27.99 23.27 0.66
N SER A 96 27.63 24.42 0.10
CA SER A 96 27.96 25.73 0.65
C SER A 96 26.68 26.47 1.00
N SER A 97 26.53 26.96 2.23
CA SER A 97 25.38 27.79 2.63
C SER A 97 25.33 29.13 1.88
N THR A 98 26.49 29.59 1.40
CA THR A 98 26.63 30.85 0.65
C THR A 98 26.26 30.72 -0.83
N LEU A 99 26.21 29.50 -1.36
CA LEU A 99 25.79 29.24 -2.74
C LEU A 99 24.29 29.02 -2.80
N LYS A 100 23.62 29.76 -3.67
CA LYS A 100 22.22 29.53 -4.03
C LYS A 100 22.16 28.83 -5.39
N PRO A 101 22.19 27.49 -5.44
CA PRO A 101 22.09 26.78 -6.71
C PRO A 101 20.69 26.95 -7.30
N THR A 102 20.61 27.01 -8.62
CA THR A 102 19.36 26.84 -9.35
C THR A 102 19.23 25.36 -9.71
N ILE A 103 18.20 24.70 -9.18
CA ILE A 103 17.93 23.28 -9.45
C ILE A 103 16.71 23.15 -10.34
N GLN A 104 16.84 22.41 -11.43
CA GLN A 104 15.75 22.09 -12.36
C GLN A 104 15.66 20.59 -12.57
N VAL A 105 14.46 20.03 -12.66
CA VAL A 105 14.20 18.64 -13.05
C VAL A 105 13.19 18.63 -14.18
N ASP A 106 13.55 18.00 -15.30
CA ASP A 106 12.73 17.93 -16.53
C ASP A 106 12.17 19.30 -16.96
N GLY A 107 12.98 20.37 -16.78
CA GLY A 107 12.63 21.75 -17.11
C GLY A 107 11.85 22.53 -16.04
N ARG A 108 11.49 21.90 -14.91
CA ARG A 108 10.81 22.56 -13.77
C ARG A 108 11.79 22.93 -12.67
N SER A 109 11.79 24.19 -12.24
CA SER A 109 12.60 24.62 -11.10
C SER A 109 12.11 24.03 -9.78
N LEU A 110 13.03 23.59 -8.92
CA LEU A 110 12.73 23.09 -7.58
C LEU A 110 13.04 24.17 -6.54
N THR A 111 12.27 24.15 -5.43
CA THR A 111 12.61 24.91 -4.24
C THR A 111 13.85 24.32 -3.59
N VAL A 112 14.80 25.18 -3.25
CA VAL A 112 16.07 24.82 -2.63
C VAL A 112 16.05 25.28 -1.17
N ASP A 113 16.45 24.41 -0.25
CA ASP A 113 16.57 24.73 1.17
C ASP A 113 17.82 25.59 1.46
N GLU A 114 17.95 26.06 2.70
CA GLU A 114 19.08 26.89 3.16
C GLU A 114 20.44 26.18 3.03
N SER A 115 20.45 24.85 2.95
CA SER A 115 21.65 24.01 2.76
C SER A 115 21.96 23.73 1.28
N GLY A 116 21.21 24.33 0.34
CA GLY A 116 21.42 24.16 -1.10
C GLY A 116 20.81 22.89 -1.68
N ARG A 117 19.88 22.22 -0.98
CA ARG A 117 19.27 20.95 -1.43
C ARG A 117 17.87 21.17 -1.99
N GLY A 118 17.59 20.56 -3.14
CA GLY A 118 16.25 20.53 -3.75
C GLY A 118 15.51 19.26 -3.40
N LYS A 119 14.21 19.36 -3.07
CA LYS A 119 13.33 18.20 -2.87
C LYS A 119 12.51 17.93 -4.14
N LEU A 120 12.72 16.77 -4.76
CA LEU A 120 11.90 16.29 -5.88
C LEU A 120 10.80 15.36 -5.36
N GLU A 121 9.54 15.72 -5.61
CA GLU A 121 8.39 14.92 -5.23
C GLU A 121 7.34 14.99 -6.33
N PHE A 122 6.85 13.84 -6.78
CA PHE A 122 5.77 13.73 -7.76
C PHE A 122 5.10 12.36 -7.66
N THR A 123 3.84 12.27 -8.06
CA THR A 123 3.13 11.00 -8.17
C THR A 123 3.65 10.22 -9.37
N ALA A 124 4.21 9.03 -9.13
CA ALA A 124 4.68 8.16 -10.21
C ALA A 124 3.50 7.75 -11.11
N THR A 125 3.69 7.91 -12.42
CA THR A 125 2.72 7.49 -13.42
C THR A 125 3.17 6.19 -14.09
N GLY A 126 2.19 5.33 -14.41
CA GLY A 126 2.42 4.11 -15.18
C GLY A 126 2.79 4.37 -16.65
N GLY A 127 2.56 3.37 -17.51
CA GLY A 127 2.73 3.52 -18.96
C GLY A 127 3.01 2.18 -19.64
N ALA A 128 3.95 2.18 -20.60
CA ALA A 128 4.44 0.99 -21.29
C ALA A 128 5.15 0.04 -20.31
N TYR A 129 4.36 -0.78 -19.61
CA TYR A 129 4.87 -1.85 -18.76
C TYR A 129 5.49 -2.95 -19.62
N ASN A 130 6.63 -3.49 -19.18
CA ASN A 130 7.20 -4.69 -19.76
C ASN A 130 6.37 -5.95 -19.40
N ALA A 131 6.78 -7.12 -19.88
CA ALA A 131 6.10 -8.39 -19.59
C ALA A 131 6.02 -8.73 -18.09
N GLU A 132 6.94 -8.20 -17.29
CA GLU A 132 7.00 -8.38 -15.82
C GLU A 132 6.13 -7.36 -15.07
N GLY A 133 5.43 -6.47 -15.79
CA GLY A 133 4.57 -5.44 -15.18
C GLY A 133 5.34 -4.24 -14.65
N ASN A 134 6.60 -4.04 -15.03
CA ASN A 134 7.44 -2.93 -14.59
C ASN A 134 7.58 -1.88 -15.70
N ALA A 135 7.50 -0.60 -15.33
CA ALA A 135 7.79 0.52 -16.23
C ALA A 135 9.02 1.27 -15.73
N ASN A 136 10.12 1.18 -16.49
CA ASN A 136 11.32 1.95 -16.21
C ASN A 136 11.10 3.41 -16.63
N LYS A 137 11.39 4.32 -15.72
CA LYS A 137 11.23 5.76 -15.92
C LYS A 137 12.52 6.46 -15.53
N THR A 138 12.76 7.59 -16.17
CA THR A 138 13.95 8.40 -15.94
C THR A 138 13.56 9.86 -15.83
N TRP A 139 14.26 10.61 -15.00
CA TRP A 139 14.19 12.07 -14.94
C TRP A 139 15.61 12.64 -15.05
N THR A 140 15.71 13.86 -15.58
CA THR A 140 16.99 14.56 -15.72
C THR A 140 16.98 15.82 -14.87
N GLY A 141 17.88 15.87 -13.89
CA GLY A 141 18.14 17.04 -13.07
C GLY A 141 19.31 17.85 -13.58
N LYS A 142 19.23 19.18 -13.45
CA LYS A 142 20.31 20.13 -13.68
C LYS A 142 20.49 20.99 -12.43
N ILE A 143 21.72 21.10 -11.96
CA ILE A 143 22.11 21.95 -10.84
C ILE A 143 23.09 22.99 -11.38
N THR A 144 22.69 24.25 -11.37
CA THR A 144 23.53 25.36 -11.84
C THR A 144 24.00 26.19 -10.66
N ILE A 145 25.32 26.37 -10.55
CA ILE A 145 25.96 27.27 -9.59
C ILE A 145 26.73 28.36 -10.32
N LYS A 146 26.80 29.55 -9.74
CA LYS A 146 27.70 30.61 -10.21
C LYS A 146 29.05 30.42 -9.54
N ASN A 147 30.06 30.02 -10.30
CA ASN A 147 31.42 29.79 -9.83
C ASN A 147 32.38 30.75 -10.55
N LYS A 148 33.09 31.62 -9.80
CA LYS A 148 34.02 32.62 -10.36
C LYS A 148 33.41 33.46 -11.50
N GLY A 149 32.15 33.87 -11.34
CA GLY A 149 31.41 34.67 -12.32
C GLY A 149 30.88 33.91 -13.54
N LYS A 150 31.16 32.61 -13.68
CA LYS A 150 30.63 31.75 -14.74
C LYS A 150 29.60 30.77 -14.19
N ASP A 151 28.51 30.59 -14.93
CA ASP A 151 27.51 29.59 -14.59
C ASP A 151 28.06 28.20 -14.95
N THR A 152 28.15 27.33 -13.95
CA THR A 152 28.59 25.94 -14.09
C THR A 152 27.39 25.04 -13.83
N THR A 153 27.05 24.18 -14.78
CA THR A 153 25.89 23.29 -14.69
C THR A 153 26.31 21.84 -14.59
N PHE A 154 25.83 21.15 -13.56
CA PHE A 154 25.96 19.72 -13.37
C PHE A 154 24.66 19.02 -13.74
N THR A 155 24.74 17.91 -14.48
CA THR A 155 23.57 17.11 -14.87
C THR A 155 23.56 15.80 -14.12
N VAL A 156 22.39 15.41 -13.62
CA VAL A 156 22.14 14.13 -12.96
C VAL A 156 20.99 13.42 -13.66
N LYS A 157 21.13 12.11 -13.89
CA LYS A 157 20.05 11.27 -14.40
C LYS A 157 19.60 10.36 -13.27
N GLY A 158 18.32 10.42 -12.93
CA GLY A 158 17.71 9.50 -11.97
C GLY A 158 16.85 8.48 -12.69
N GLU A 159 16.95 7.22 -12.28
CA GLU A 159 16.15 6.11 -12.80
C GLU A 159 15.27 5.53 -11.68
N TYR A 160 14.04 5.18 -12.01
CA TYR A 160 13.10 4.55 -11.08
C TYR A 160 12.17 3.60 -11.82
N VAL A 161 11.67 2.59 -11.11
CA VAL A 161 10.76 1.58 -11.65
C VAL A 161 9.37 1.77 -11.06
N VAL A 162 8.35 1.81 -11.91
CA VAL A 162 6.94 1.83 -11.51
C VAL A 162 6.35 0.45 -11.76
N ALA A 163 6.06 -0.28 -10.67
CA ALA A 163 5.40 -1.57 -10.75
C ALA A 163 3.89 -1.40 -10.99
N LYS A 164 3.34 -2.15 -11.94
CA LYS A 164 1.90 -2.23 -12.18
C LYS A 164 1.25 -2.85 -10.94
N PRO A 165 0.29 -2.16 -10.29
CA PRO A 165 -0.39 -2.74 -9.15
C PRO A 165 -1.29 -3.88 -9.64
N VAL A 166 -1.02 -5.09 -9.15
CA VAL A 166 -1.83 -6.29 -9.44
C VAL A 166 -2.59 -6.67 -8.18
N ILE A 167 -3.87 -6.97 -8.35
CA ILE A 167 -4.73 -7.44 -7.27
C ILE A 167 -4.51 -8.94 -7.10
N GLN A 168 -4.23 -9.36 -5.86
CA GLN A 168 -4.23 -10.75 -5.45
C GLN A 168 -5.40 -10.97 -4.51
N ILE A 169 -6.29 -11.90 -4.86
CA ILE A 169 -7.46 -12.21 -4.03
C ILE A 169 -7.29 -13.62 -3.49
N GLN A 170 -7.26 -13.72 -2.17
CA GLN A 170 -7.32 -14.98 -1.45
C GLN A 170 -8.72 -15.12 -0.86
N SER A 171 -9.30 -16.31 -0.96
CA SER A 171 -10.54 -16.64 -0.28
C SER A 171 -10.40 -18.00 0.39
N ALA A 172 -11.05 -18.16 1.53
CA ALA A 172 -11.24 -19.46 2.14
C ALA A 172 -12.09 -20.37 1.25
N SER A 173 -13.04 -19.78 0.49
CA SER A 173 -13.92 -20.48 -0.43
C SER A 173 -13.33 -20.44 -1.85
N VAL A 174 -13.20 -21.60 -2.49
CA VAL A 174 -12.68 -21.78 -3.86
C VAL A 174 -13.31 -20.78 -4.85
N SER A 175 -12.65 -20.48 -5.98
CA SER A 175 -12.95 -19.56 -7.12
C SER A 175 -14.36 -18.98 -7.43
N ALA A 176 -15.46 -19.47 -6.84
CA ALA A 176 -16.82 -18.96 -7.00
C ALA A 176 -17.45 -18.58 -5.65
N LEU A 177 -18.25 -17.52 -5.64
CA LEU A 177 -18.92 -17.01 -4.45
C LEU A 177 -20.28 -17.71 -4.25
N TYR A 178 -20.73 -17.90 -3.02
CA TYR A 178 -22.07 -18.41 -2.72
C TYR A 178 -23.08 -17.27 -2.65
N LYS A 179 -24.22 -17.44 -3.34
CA LYS A 179 -25.33 -16.47 -3.35
C LYS A 179 -25.90 -16.26 -1.95
N ASN A 180 -26.20 -15.00 -1.60
CA ASN A 180 -26.75 -14.61 -0.29
C ASN A 180 -25.93 -15.14 0.90
N CYS A 181 -24.62 -15.27 0.75
CA CYS A 181 -23.69 -15.68 1.81
C CYS A 181 -22.62 -14.62 2.04
N GLY A 182 -22.01 -14.65 3.23
CA GLY A 182 -20.92 -13.76 3.59
C GLY A 182 -19.59 -14.33 3.07
N ASN A 183 -19.26 -14.08 1.81
CA ASN A 183 -18.03 -14.59 1.22
C ASN A 183 -16.85 -13.69 1.61
N GLU A 184 -16.02 -14.15 2.54
CA GLU A 184 -14.84 -13.41 2.97
C GLU A 184 -13.70 -13.54 1.96
N LEU A 185 -13.18 -12.38 1.53
CA LEU A 185 -12.06 -12.23 0.62
C LEU A 185 -10.97 -11.39 1.29
N ASN A 186 -9.73 -11.80 1.10
CA ASN A 186 -8.54 -11.03 1.44
C ASN A 186 -7.90 -10.52 0.15
N VAL A 187 -8.04 -9.23 -0.10
CA VAL A 187 -7.54 -8.54 -1.28
C VAL A 187 -6.23 -7.84 -0.93
N GLN A 188 -5.18 -8.18 -1.66
CA GLN A 188 -3.84 -7.66 -1.47
C GLN A 188 -3.31 -7.03 -2.75
N VAL A 189 -2.53 -5.96 -2.61
CA VAL A 189 -1.81 -5.32 -3.71
C VAL A 189 -0.36 -5.14 -3.26
N PRO A 190 0.51 -6.15 -3.43
CA PRO A 190 1.85 -6.16 -2.85
C PRO A 190 2.69 -4.91 -3.19
N ALA A 191 2.57 -4.42 -4.43
CA ALA A 191 3.29 -3.24 -4.91
C ALA A 191 3.01 -1.96 -4.10
N LEU A 192 1.87 -1.87 -3.42
CA LEU A 192 1.51 -0.71 -2.60
C LEU A 192 1.98 -0.83 -1.14
N GLY A 193 2.30 -2.03 -0.65
CA GLY A 193 2.77 -2.28 0.72
C GLY A 193 1.98 -1.50 1.79
N SER A 194 2.70 -0.69 2.57
CA SER A 194 2.11 0.13 3.64
C SER A 194 1.22 1.27 3.14
N THR A 195 1.41 1.73 1.90
CA THR A 195 0.61 2.80 1.29
C THR A 195 -0.76 2.30 0.79
N TYR A 196 -1.01 0.99 0.86
CA TYR A 196 -2.29 0.42 0.50
C TYR A 196 -3.43 0.98 1.38
N GLN A 197 -4.38 1.62 0.72
CA GLN A 197 -5.56 2.27 1.30
C GLN A 197 -6.82 1.76 0.58
N PRO A 198 -7.20 0.49 0.80
CA PRO A 198 -8.24 -0.16 0.01
C PRO A 198 -9.61 0.48 0.17
N SER A 199 -10.32 0.57 -0.95
CA SER A 199 -11.78 0.65 -0.96
C SER A 199 -12.33 -0.24 -2.07
N PHE A 200 -13.56 -0.73 -1.85
CA PHE A 200 -14.16 -1.76 -2.69
C PHE A 200 -15.52 -1.30 -3.19
N ARG A 201 -15.80 -1.58 -4.45
CA ARG A 201 -17.15 -1.47 -5.03
C ARG A 201 -17.49 -2.78 -5.69
N ALA A 202 -18.75 -3.17 -5.67
CA ALA A 202 -19.20 -4.33 -6.41
C ALA A 202 -20.46 -4.02 -7.22
N SER A 203 -20.55 -4.66 -8.37
CA SER A 203 -21.78 -4.82 -9.12
C SER A 203 -22.29 -6.24 -8.92
N GLY A 204 -23.59 -6.40 -8.66
CA GLY A 204 -24.22 -7.71 -8.40
C GLY A 204 -24.00 -8.28 -6.99
N ALA A 205 -23.45 -7.48 -6.06
CA ALA A 205 -23.23 -7.85 -4.66
C ALA A 205 -23.25 -6.64 -3.74
N ASP A 206 -23.62 -6.87 -2.47
CA ASP A 206 -23.31 -5.93 -1.39
C ASP A 206 -21.89 -6.15 -0.88
N ILE A 207 -21.28 -5.09 -0.38
CA ILE A 207 -19.94 -5.10 0.21
C ILE A 207 -20.02 -4.71 1.67
N ILE A 208 -19.36 -5.49 2.52
CA ILE A 208 -19.12 -5.16 3.93
C ILE A 208 -17.60 -5.12 4.11
N THR A 209 -17.09 -3.97 4.55
CA THR A 209 -15.66 -3.81 4.83
C THR A 209 -15.26 -4.62 6.06
N GLY A 210 -14.20 -5.41 5.94
CA GLY A 210 -13.66 -6.18 7.06
C GLY A 210 -12.89 -5.30 8.05
N SER A 211 -12.54 -5.89 9.18
CA SER A 211 -11.83 -5.19 10.28
C SER A 211 -10.36 -4.87 9.97
N LYS A 212 -9.75 -5.56 9.00
CA LYS A 212 -8.36 -5.34 8.57
C LYS A 212 -8.31 -4.84 7.14
N LYS A 213 -7.25 -4.08 6.81
CA LYS A 213 -6.98 -3.65 5.43
C LYS A 213 -6.94 -4.87 4.50
N GLY A 214 -7.69 -4.79 3.40
CA GLY A 214 -7.76 -5.86 2.41
C GLY A 214 -8.85 -6.89 2.68
N LEU A 215 -9.36 -7.04 3.91
CA LEU A 215 -10.46 -7.94 4.19
C LEU A 215 -11.80 -7.31 3.77
N VAL A 216 -12.59 -8.05 3.02
CA VAL A 216 -13.90 -7.64 2.56
C VAL A 216 -14.84 -8.84 2.50
N THR A 217 -16.08 -8.66 2.95
CA THR A 217 -17.14 -9.66 2.80
C THR A 217 -18.03 -9.27 1.63
N VAL A 218 -18.09 -10.13 0.63
CA VAL A 218 -18.90 -9.94 -0.58
C VAL A 218 -20.17 -10.79 -0.45
N VAL A 219 -21.32 -10.15 -0.65
CA VAL A 219 -22.64 -10.79 -0.54
C VAL A 219 -23.34 -10.74 -1.90
N PRO A 220 -23.22 -11.80 -2.73
CA PRO A 220 -23.78 -11.81 -4.06
C PRO A 220 -25.31 -11.84 -4.07
N ASN A 221 -25.91 -10.97 -4.88
CA ASN A 221 -27.34 -10.95 -5.18
C ASN A 221 -27.64 -11.33 -6.65
N SER A 222 -26.63 -11.35 -7.50
CA SER A 222 -26.71 -11.66 -8.94
C SER A 222 -25.88 -12.91 -9.33
N PRO A 223 -26.09 -13.54 -10.50
CA PRO A 223 -25.31 -14.72 -10.94
C PRO A 223 -23.83 -14.44 -11.24
N ASN A 224 -23.50 -13.18 -11.55
CA ASN A 224 -22.15 -12.71 -11.78
C ASN A 224 -21.90 -11.50 -10.89
N VAL A 225 -20.71 -11.44 -10.30
CA VAL A 225 -20.27 -10.32 -9.45
C VAL A 225 -18.99 -9.76 -10.02
N LYS A 226 -18.94 -8.44 -10.16
CA LYS A 226 -17.72 -7.72 -10.51
C LYS A 226 -17.25 -6.93 -9.31
N LEU A 227 -16.09 -7.27 -8.77
CA LEU A 227 -15.44 -6.57 -7.66
C LEU A 227 -14.39 -5.61 -8.20
N SER A 228 -14.62 -4.31 -8.01
CA SER A 228 -13.68 -3.25 -8.34
C SER A 228 -12.89 -2.83 -7.10
N VAL A 229 -11.57 -2.90 -7.19
CA VAL A 229 -10.65 -2.59 -6.10
C VAL A 229 -9.97 -1.27 -6.35
N PHE A 230 -10.05 -0.37 -5.37
CA PHE A 230 -9.44 0.94 -5.40
C PHE A 230 -8.40 1.06 -4.29
N SER A 231 -7.41 1.94 -4.47
CA SER A 231 -6.51 2.37 -3.40
C SER A 231 -6.36 3.89 -3.42
N ALA A 232 -6.61 4.54 -2.27
CA ALA A 232 -6.59 6.00 -2.15
C ALA A 232 -7.43 6.71 -3.24
N GLY A 233 -8.57 6.11 -3.62
CA GLY A 233 -9.48 6.62 -4.64
C GLY A 233 -9.17 6.20 -6.09
N ASN A 234 -7.98 5.68 -6.37
CA ASN A 234 -7.60 5.24 -7.72
C ASN A 234 -8.01 3.78 -7.98
N LEU A 235 -8.60 3.50 -9.13
CA LEU A 235 -8.91 2.13 -9.54
C LEU A 235 -7.62 1.36 -9.79
N ILE A 236 -7.47 0.23 -9.10
CA ILE A 236 -6.34 -0.69 -9.29
C ILE A 236 -6.70 -1.75 -10.33
N GLY A 237 -7.92 -2.25 -10.27
CA GLY A 237 -8.42 -3.25 -11.20
C GLY A 237 -9.74 -3.87 -10.75
N ASP A 238 -10.23 -4.77 -11.59
CA ASP A 238 -11.48 -5.48 -11.39
C ASP A 238 -11.23 -6.99 -11.34
N GLN A 239 -12.04 -7.70 -10.55
CA GLN A 239 -12.12 -9.16 -10.57
C GLN A 239 -13.56 -9.60 -10.75
N ASP A 240 -13.79 -10.47 -11.74
CA ASP A 240 -15.08 -11.12 -11.93
C ASP A 240 -15.15 -12.44 -11.17
N PHE A 241 -16.30 -12.69 -10.55
CA PHE A 241 -16.64 -13.92 -9.85
C PHE A 241 -17.93 -14.50 -10.39
N LYS A 242 -17.93 -15.83 -10.58
CA LYS A 242 -19.17 -16.59 -10.79
C LYS A 242 -19.82 -16.86 -9.44
N VAL A 243 -21.15 -16.83 -9.42
CA VAL A 243 -21.93 -17.09 -8.21
C VAL A 243 -22.58 -18.46 -8.29
N ARG A 244 -22.39 -19.26 -7.25
CA ARG A 244 -23.00 -20.58 -7.07
C ARG A 244 -24.17 -20.49 -6.09
N LEU A 245 -25.16 -21.33 -6.32
CA LEU A 245 -26.21 -21.57 -5.33
C LEU A 245 -25.63 -22.40 -4.18
N ILE A 246 -26.25 -22.25 -3.02
CA ILE A 246 -25.91 -23.01 -1.83
C ILE A 246 -26.26 -24.49 -2.06
N PRO A 247 -25.44 -25.45 -1.59
CA PRO A 247 -25.79 -26.86 -1.67
C PRO A 247 -27.07 -27.15 -0.88
N LYS A 248 -27.89 -28.07 -1.40
CA LYS A 248 -29.09 -28.51 -0.67
C LYS A 248 -28.66 -29.28 0.58
N PRO A 249 -29.28 -29.02 1.76
CA PRO A 249 -29.02 -29.82 2.94
C PRO A 249 -29.57 -31.24 2.77
N GLU A 250 -28.93 -32.20 3.43
CA GLU A 250 -29.43 -33.56 3.59
C GLU A 250 -30.46 -33.59 4.72
N ILE A 251 -31.61 -34.21 4.47
CA ILE A 251 -32.69 -34.35 5.47
C ILE A 251 -32.59 -35.71 6.12
N ILE A 252 -32.45 -35.72 7.45
CA ILE A 252 -32.28 -36.92 8.25
C ILE A 252 -33.38 -36.96 9.31
N ALA A 253 -34.05 -38.10 9.45
CA ALA A 253 -34.92 -38.39 10.59
C ALA A 253 -34.13 -39.23 11.61
N LEU A 254 -34.16 -38.81 12.87
CA LEU A 254 -33.51 -39.49 13.99
C LEU A 254 -34.57 -40.07 14.92
N ALA A 255 -34.43 -41.35 15.27
CA ALA A 255 -35.20 -42.00 16.33
C ALA A 255 -34.27 -42.40 17.47
N GLY A 256 -34.56 -41.97 18.70
CA GLY A 256 -33.69 -42.26 19.86
C GLY A 256 -32.24 -41.77 19.68
N GLY A 257 -32.03 -40.68 18.92
CA GLY A 257 -30.73 -40.11 18.63
C GLY A 257 -29.93 -40.76 17.49
N LYS A 258 -30.47 -41.77 16.81
CA LYS A 258 -29.83 -42.44 15.66
C LYS A 258 -30.62 -42.24 14.38
N PRO A 259 -29.96 -42.12 13.20
CA PRO A 259 -30.65 -42.10 11.91
C PRO A 259 -31.57 -43.31 11.75
N VAL A 260 -32.80 -43.04 11.30
CA VAL A 260 -33.76 -44.11 11.01
C VAL A 260 -33.28 -44.91 9.81
N ASP A 261 -33.21 -46.23 9.96
CA ASP A 261 -32.90 -47.13 8.86
C ASP A 261 -34.12 -47.31 7.95
N THR A 262 -34.10 -46.70 6.78
CA THR A 262 -35.19 -46.79 5.80
C THR A 262 -35.21 -48.13 5.05
N LYS A 263 -34.13 -48.92 5.11
CA LYS A 263 -34.02 -50.23 4.46
C LYS A 263 -34.49 -51.35 5.38
N GLN A 264 -34.02 -51.34 6.62
CA GLN A 264 -34.40 -52.35 7.62
C GLN A 264 -35.71 -52.00 8.32
N GLY A 265 -36.10 -50.72 8.36
CA GLY A 265 -37.28 -50.27 9.09
C GLY A 265 -37.08 -50.30 10.59
N MET A 266 -38.19 -50.28 11.34
CA MET A 266 -38.22 -50.33 12.80
C MET A 266 -39.26 -51.35 13.26
N ASN A 267 -39.11 -51.94 14.44
CA ASN A 267 -40.15 -52.84 14.95
C ASN A 267 -41.41 -52.04 15.34
N ALA A 268 -42.59 -52.60 15.07
CA ALA A 268 -43.84 -52.04 15.59
C ALA A 268 -43.82 -51.98 17.13
N PRO A 269 -44.37 -50.93 17.77
CA PRO A 269 -45.21 -49.87 17.19
C PRO A 269 -44.45 -48.72 16.52
N GLY A 270 -43.11 -48.74 16.49
CA GLY A 270 -42.27 -47.68 15.96
C GLY A 270 -41.67 -46.76 17.03
N PRO A 271 -41.06 -45.62 16.63
CA PRO A 271 -40.42 -44.70 17.55
C PRO A 271 -41.44 -43.89 18.36
N ARG A 272 -41.14 -43.58 19.62
CA ARG A 272 -41.97 -42.66 20.44
C ARG A 272 -41.88 -41.20 20.01
N SER A 273 -40.75 -40.82 19.42
CA SER A 273 -40.52 -39.50 18.86
C SER A 273 -39.56 -39.58 17.68
N ILE A 274 -39.69 -38.61 16.78
CA ILE A 274 -38.77 -38.38 15.68
C ILE A 274 -38.20 -36.97 15.83
N GLN A 275 -36.88 -36.87 15.68
CA GLN A 275 -36.19 -35.60 15.54
C GLN A 275 -35.72 -35.45 14.09
N MET A 276 -36.21 -34.42 13.43
CA MET A 276 -35.84 -34.05 12.07
C MET A 276 -34.61 -33.14 12.10
N GLN A 277 -33.63 -33.42 11.25
CA GLN A 277 -32.41 -32.61 11.13
C GLN A 277 -32.11 -32.32 9.66
N ALA A 278 -31.84 -31.05 9.35
CA ALA A 278 -31.28 -30.64 8.07
C ALA A 278 -29.76 -30.48 8.20
N LYS A 279 -29.00 -31.48 7.72
CA LYS A 279 -27.54 -31.50 7.76
C LYS A 279 -26.98 -30.75 6.55
N SER A 280 -26.14 -29.75 6.81
CA SER A 280 -25.44 -29.02 5.74
C SER A 280 -24.35 -29.85 5.08
N ASP A 281 -24.07 -29.55 3.81
CA ASP A 281 -22.89 -30.07 3.13
C ASP A 281 -21.63 -29.71 3.91
N GLU A 282 -20.72 -30.68 4.06
CA GLU A 282 -19.55 -30.55 4.93
C GLU A 282 -18.55 -29.51 4.41
N SER A 283 -18.35 -29.46 3.08
CA SER A 283 -17.49 -28.46 2.46
C SER A 283 -18.08 -27.07 2.64
N PHE A 284 -19.38 -26.91 2.36
CA PHE A 284 -20.06 -25.62 2.55
C PHE A 284 -20.01 -25.14 4.00
N LYS A 285 -20.24 -26.02 4.97
CA LYS A 285 -20.16 -25.69 6.40
C LYS A 285 -18.74 -25.31 6.83
N THR A 286 -17.73 -25.95 6.26
CA THR A 286 -16.32 -25.66 6.56
C THR A 286 -15.93 -24.28 6.05
N PHE A 287 -16.35 -23.93 4.83
CA PHE A 287 -16.03 -22.65 4.22
C PHE A 287 -16.87 -21.49 4.75
N LEU A 288 -18.16 -21.72 5.03
CA LEU A 288 -19.14 -20.71 5.43
C LEU A 288 -20.00 -21.20 6.60
N PRO A 289 -19.41 -21.39 7.79
CA PRO A 289 -20.13 -21.97 8.95
C PRO A 289 -21.33 -21.12 9.40
N ASN A 290 -21.23 -19.79 9.28
CA ASN A 290 -22.29 -18.86 9.68
C ASN A 290 -23.48 -18.87 8.71
N ASP A 291 -23.30 -19.34 7.47
CA ASP A 291 -24.33 -19.48 6.46
C ASP A 291 -24.89 -20.91 6.35
N ALA A 292 -24.25 -21.89 6.96
CA ALA A 292 -24.61 -23.31 6.89
C ALA A 292 -25.53 -23.78 8.04
N ARG A 293 -26.39 -22.86 8.54
CA ARG A 293 -27.31 -23.09 9.66
C ARG A 293 -28.72 -23.33 9.15
N TYR A 294 -29.18 -24.57 9.17
CA TYR A 294 -30.50 -24.97 8.68
C TYR A 294 -31.42 -25.38 9.82
N LYS A 295 -32.72 -25.20 9.63
CA LYS A 295 -33.77 -25.61 10.55
C LYS A 295 -34.98 -26.11 9.78
N ILE A 296 -35.55 -27.23 10.19
CA ILE A 296 -36.82 -27.71 9.63
C ILE A 296 -37.97 -27.06 10.38
N THR A 297 -38.84 -26.34 9.68
CA THR A 297 -39.93 -25.58 10.30
C THR A 297 -41.30 -26.19 10.08
N GLU A 298 -41.49 -26.99 9.03
CA GLU A 298 -42.75 -27.69 8.79
C GLU A 298 -42.51 -29.05 8.14
N TRP A 299 -43.16 -30.07 8.69
CA TRP A 299 -43.19 -31.42 8.14
C TRP A 299 -44.43 -32.16 8.62
N ASN A 300 -44.79 -33.25 7.96
CA ASN A 300 -45.88 -34.12 8.36
C ASN A 300 -45.42 -35.58 8.40
N ALA A 301 -45.99 -36.34 9.32
CA ALA A 301 -45.87 -37.79 9.36
C ALA A 301 -47.23 -38.42 9.08
N ILE A 302 -47.22 -39.51 8.34
CA ILE A 302 -48.39 -40.28 7.95
C ILE A 302 -48.13 -41.75 8.29
N LEU A 303 -48.94 -42.32 9.18
CA LEU A 303 -49.01 -43.77 9.38
C LEU A 303 -49.85 -44.33 8.24
N VAL A 304 -49.29 -45.25 7.47
CA VAL A 304 -49.94 -45.83 6.28
C VAL A 304 -50.05 -47.34 6.45
N ARG A 305 -51.25 -47.86 6.26
CA ARG A 305 -51.55 -49.30 6.19
C ARG A 305 -51.87 -49.69 4.75
N GLY A 306 -50.95 -50.39 4.11
CA GLY A 306 -51.01 -50.66 2.67
C GLY A 306 -51.05 -49.36 1.85
N LYS A 307 -52.24 -49.03 1.32
CA LYS A 307 -52.48 -47.80 0.53
C LYS A 307 -53.27 -46.72 1.29
N ARG A 308 -53.76 -47.00 2.49
CA ARG A 308 -54.65 -46.08 3.24
C ARG A 308 -53.87 -45.34 4.32
N PRO A 309 -53.98 -44.00 4.41
CA PRO A 309 -53.49 -43.28 5.57
C PRO A 309 -54.36 -43.63 6.78
N VAL A 310 -53.72 -44.12 7.85
CA VAL A 310 -54.36 -44.43 9.13
C VAL A 310 -54.40 -43.18 10.01
N ARG A 311 -53.29 -42.45 10.08
CA ARG A 311 -53.18 -41.22 10.86
C ARG A 311 -52.19 -40.26 10.21
N THR A 312 -52.53 -38.97 10.20
CA THR A 312 -51.65 -37.89 9.77
C THR A 312 -51.44 -36.91 10.92
N LYS A 313 -50.21 -36.41 11.06
CA LYS A 313 -49.86 -35.36 12.03
C LYS A 313 -48.90 -34.37 11.39
N ASN A 314 -49.21 -33.08 11.53
CA ASN A 314 -48.35 -31.99 11.09
C ASN A 314 -47.53 -31.51 12.29
N PHE A 315 -46.29 -31.13 12.03
CA PHE A 315 -45.35 -30.65 13.02
C PHE A 315 -44.74 -29.32 12.56
N SER A 316 -44.68 -28.37 13.48
CA SER A 316 -44.08 -27.04 13.29
C SER A 316 -42.73 -26.88 14.00
N SER A 317 -42.17 -27.98 14.50
CA SER A 317 -40.88 -28.04 15.19
C SER A 317 -40.06 -29.22 14.69
N GLU A 318 -38.77 -29.23 14.93
CA GLU A 318 -37.88 -30.35 14.54
C GLU A 318 -38.16 -31.63 15.33
N SER A 319 -38.89 -31.56 16.45
CA SER A 319 -39.30 -32.73 17.22
C SER A 319 -40.79 -33.02 17.01
N GLY A 320 -41.12 -34.30 16.85
CA GLY A 320 -42.48 -34.79 16.74
C GLY A 320 -42.75 -35.93 17.72
N ASP A 321 -43.85 -35.84 18.45
CA ASP A 321 -44.37 -36.91 19.31
C ASP A 321 -45.23 -37.90 18.51
N PHE A 322 -44.91 -39.19 18.64
CA PHE A 322 -45.47 -40.31 17.88
C PHE A 322 -46.31 -41.25 18.76
N ASN A 323 -46.68 -40.87 19.97
CA ASN A 323 -47.49 -41.72 20.84
C ASN A 323 -48.84 -42.08 20.21
N ASP A 324 -49.47 -41.13 19.51
CA ASP A 324 -50.71 -41.37 18.76
C ASP A 324 -50.53 -42.44 17.67
N PHE A 325 -49.37 -42.43 16.99
CA PHE A 325 -49.03 -43.40 15.95
C PHE A 325 -48.83 -44.77 16.57
N ASN A 326 -48.10 -44.83 17.69
CA ASN A 326 -47.81 -46.09 18.39
C ASN A 326 -49.07 -46.80 18.90
N SER A 327 -50.13 -46.05 19.22
CA SER A 327 -51.42 -46.64 19.64
C SER A 327 -52.17 -47.36 18.52
N GLN A 328 -51.86 -47.08 17.26
CA GLN A 328 -52.58 -47.60 16.08
C GLN A 328 -51.70 -48.42 15.13
N ALA A 329 -50.39 -48.30 15.25
CA ALA A 329 -49.39 -48.96 14.40
C ALA A 329 -49.40 -50.48 14.59
N GLN A 330 -49.31 -51.20 13.47
CA GLN A 330 -49.21 -52.65 13.42
C GLN A 330 -47.97 -53.07 12.61
N PRO A 331 -47.45 -54.29 12.84
CA PRO A 331 -46.49 -54.91 11.94
C PRO A 331 -47.00 -54.85 10.48
N GLY A 332 -46.17 -54.38 9.56
CA GLY A 332 -46.51 -54.17 8.14
C GLY A 332 -47.01 -52.77 7.79
N ASP A 333 -47.27 -51.89 8.78
CA ASP A 333 -47.51 -50.47 8.52
C ASP A 333 -46.21 -49.75 8.14
N ARG A 334 -46.31 -48.51 7.66
CA ARG A 334 -45.14 -47.65 7.43
C ARG A 334 -45.42 -46.22 7.84
N ILE A 335 -44.38 -45.55 8.32
CA ILE A 335 -44.41 -44.12 8.62
C ILE A 335 -43.79 -43.40 7.44
N VAL A 336 -44.57 -42.56 6.77
CA VAL A 336 -44.12 -41.68 5.70
C VAL A 336 -43.95 -40.28 6.27
N ILE A 337 -42.74 -39.75 6.23
CA ILE A 337 -42.41 -38.41 6.68
C ILE A 337 -42.16 -37.55 5.44
N GLU A 338 -42.87 -36.43 5.34
CA GLU A 338 -42.74 -35.46 4.27
C GLU A 338 -42.29 -34.13 4.86
N VAL A 339 -41.15 -33.60 4.42
CA VAL A 339 -40.71 -32.26 4.83
C VAL A 339 -41.27 -31.23 3.88
N LYS A 340 -41.95 -30.22 4.44
CA LYS A 340 -42.59 -29.16 3.68
C LYS A 340 -41.78 -27.88 3.63
N SER A 341 -41.11 -27.53 4.73
CA SER A 341 -40.37 -26.26 4.83
C SER A 341 -39.07 -26.42 5.61
N VAL A 342 -37.98 -26.00 4.96
CA VAL A 342 -36.64 -25.88 5.54
C VAL A 342 -36.21 -24.44 5.41
N LYS A 343 -35.76 -23.86 6.51
CA LYS A 343 -35.24 -22.50 6.55
C LYS A 343 -33.76 -22.51 6.87
N ARG A 344 -33.06 -21.50 6.38
CA ARG A 344 -31.65 -21.24 6.64
C ARG A 344 -31.49 -19.91 7.32
N MET A 345 -30.60 -19.83 8.30
CA MET A 345 -30.17 -18.57 8.88
C MET A 345 -28.81 -18.20 8.32
N ASN A 346 -28.75 -17.14 7.50
CA ASN A 346 -27.52 -16.68 6.88
C ASN A 346 -26.59 -15.96 7.89
N PHE A 347 -25.41 -15.53 7.46
CA PHE A 347 -24.43 -14.86 8.34
C PHE A 347 -24.93 -13.54 8.97
N ARG A 348 -25.95 -12.89 8.38
CA ARG A 348 -26.62 -11.70 8.94
C ARG A 348 -27.75 -12.04 9.91
N ASN A 349 -27.92 -13.32 10.28
CA ASN A 349 -29.04 -13.85 11.06
C ASN A 349 -30.42 -13.64 10.40
N VAL A 350 -30.46 -13.44 9.08
CA VAL A 350 -31.71 -13.36 8.32
C VAL A 350 -32.14 -14.78 7.95
N ILE A 351 -33.43 -15.06 8.10
CA ILE A 351 -34.03 -16.35 7.79
C ILE A 351 -34.47 -16.35 6.32
N GLU A 352 -34.04 -17.36 5.59
CA GLU A 352 -34.33 -17.56 4.16
C GLU A 352 -34.94 -18.94 3.95
N ASP A 353 -35.91 -19.05 3.03
CA ASP A 353 -36.48 -20.34 2.64
C ASP A 353 -35.51 -21.11 1.72
N VAL A 354 -35.36 -22.40 2.00
CA VAL A 354 -34.50 -23.29 1.21
C VAL A 354 -35.38 -24.28 0.46
N ASN A 355 -35.31 -24.22 -0.87
CA ASN A 355 -36.01 -25.17 -1.71
C ASN A 355 -35.30 -26.53 -1.70
N VAL A 356 -35.73 -27.41 -0.79
CA VAL A 356 -35.30 -28.81 -0.72
C VAL A 356 -36.17 -29.76 -1.54
N GLY A 357 -37.19 -29.24 -2.25
CA GLY A 357 -38.26 -30.05 -2.84
C GLY A 357 -39.15 -30.64 -1.74
N THR A 358 -39.66 -31.84 -1.97
CA THR A 358 -40.48 -32.59 -1.01
C THR A 358 -39.76 -33.88 -0.65
N PRO A 359 -38.71 -33.83 0.19
CA PRO A 359 -37.99 -35.03 0.56
C PRO A 359 -38.92 -35.91 1.42
N ILE A 360 -39.03 -37.17 1.01
CA ILE A 360 -39.89 -38.18 1.64
C ILE A 360 -38.98 -39.23 2.29
N ILE A 361 -39.18 -39.46 3.59
CA ILE A 361 -38.53 -40.54 4.33
C ILE A 361 -39.60 -41.59 4.63
N ASN A 362 -39.43 -42.78 4.11
CA ASN A 362 -40.32 -43.90 4.34
C ASN A 362 -39.68 -44.88 5.33
N VAL A 363 -40.37 -45.15 6.44
CA VAL A 363 -39.89 -46.00 7.53
C VAL A 363 -40.86 -47.18 7.66
N PRO A 364 -40.49 -48.38 7.15
CA PRO A 364 -41.27 -49.59 7.36
C PRO A 364 -41.36 -49.95 8.85
N LEU A 365 -42.51 -50.47 9.29
CA LEU A 365 -42.69 -51.06 10.60
C LEU A 365 -42.79 -52.59 10.46
N ASN A 366 -41.83 -53.32 11.03
CA ASN A 366 -41.77 -54.78 10.97
C ASN A 366 -42.45 -55.46 12.16
#